data_AF-A0A072VMW8-F1
#
_entry.id   AF-A0A072VMW8-F1
#
_cell.length_a   1.000
_cell.length_b   1.000
_cell.length_c   1.000
_cell.angle_alpha   90.00
_cell.angle_beta   90.00
_cell.angle_gamma   90.00
#
_symmetry.space_group_name_H-M   'P 1'
#
loop_
_entity.id
_entity.type
_entity.pdbx_description
1 polymer ?
#
loop_
_entity_poly.entity_id
_entity_poly.type
_entity_poly.pdbx_seq_one_letter_code
_entity_poly.pdbx_strand_id
1 'polypeptide(L)'
;MGFTERQEALVSSSWETFNQNLPFYSVLFYTFILDKAPAAKGMFSFLKDSNEVPQDNPSVNAHAEKVFGMVRDAAVQLQAKGEVVLGDSTLGIVHTQKGVVGPHFTV
;
A
#
# COMPACT_ATOMS: atom_id res chain seq x y z
N MET A 1 19.90 15.32 -6.06
CA MET A 1 18.91 15.12 -7.14
C MET A 1 17.57 14.87 -6.46
N GLY A 2 16.56 15.70 -6.74
CA GLY A 2 15.23 15.61 -6.14
C GLY A 2 14.28 14.76 -6.98
N PHE A 3 13.09 14.50 -6.44
CA PHE A 3 12.03 13.79 -7.15
C PHE A 3 11.49 14.66 -8.31
N THR A 4 11.45 14.11 -9.52
CA THR A 4 11.17 14.88 -10.74
C THR A 4 9.68 14.91 -11.09
N GLU A 5 9.27 15.90 -11.88
CA GLU A 5 7.92 15.98 -12.46
C GLU A 5 7.57 14.71 -13.25
N ARG A 6 8.52 14.15 -14.00
CA ARG A 6 8.29 12.91 -14.75
C ARG A 6 8.04 11.71 -13.83
N GLN A 7 8.74 11.62 -12.70
CA GLN A 7 8.53 10.56 -11.72
C GLN A 7 7.17 10.70 -11.04
N GLU A 8 6.78 11.92 -10.67
CA GLU A 8 5.45 12.21 -10.10
C GLU A 8 4.34 11.82 -11.08
N ALA A 9 4.42 12.28 -12.33
CA ALA A 9 3.42 11.99 -13.35
C ALA A 9 3.23 10.49 -13.57
N LEU A 10 4.32 9.70 -13.57
CA LEU A 10 4.26 8.24 -13.71
C LEU A 10 3.57 7.57 -12.52
N VAL A 11 3.85 8.02 -11.28
CA VAL A 11 3.19 7.49 -10.09
C VAL A 11 1.70 7.83 -10.11
N SER A 12 1.36 9.09 -10.41
CA SER A 12 -0.02 9.56 -10.47
C SER A 12 -0.85 8.83 -11.53
N SER A 13 -0.34 8.66 -12.76
CA SER A 13 -1.06 7.93 -13.81
C SER A 13 -1.21 6.44 -13.51
N SER A 14 -0.21 5.83 -12.86
CA SER A 14 -0.27 4.43 -12.44
C SER A 14 -1.31 4.22 -11.34
N TRP A 15 -1.39 5.14 -10.39
CA TRP A 15 -2.43 5.15 -9.36
C TRP A 15 -3.83 5.28 -9.96
N GLU A 16 -4.04 6.19 -10.91
CA GLU A 16 -5.34 6.34 -11.58
C GLU A 16 -5.79 5.04 -12.27
N THR A 17 -4.87 4.37 -12.96
CA THR A 17 -5.13 3.09 -13.63
C THR A 17 -5.42 1.98 -12.61
N PHE A 18 -4.65 1.91 -11.52
CA PHE A 18 -4.90 0.98 -10.43
C PHE A 18 -6.28 1.20 -9.81
N ASN A 19 -6.66 2.45 -9.54
CA ASN A 19 -7.88 2.77 -8.84
C ASN A 19 -9.16 2.47 -9.67
N GLN A 20 -9.07 2.52 -11.00
CA GLN A 20 -10.18 2.15 -11.90
C GLN A 20 -10.61 0.68 -11.76
N ASN A 21 -9.73 -0.20 -11.30
CA ASN A 21 -10.06 -1.61 -11.04
C ASN A 21 -9.49 -2.05 -9.68
N LEU A 22 -9.80 -1.24 -8.66
CA LEU A 22 -9.33 -1.44 -7.30
C LEU A 22 -9.58 -2.86 -6.78
N PRO A 23 -10.76 -3.50 -6.94
CA PRO A 23 -10.98 -4.85 -6.42
C PRO A 23 -10.01 -5.88 -6.99
N PHE A 24 -9.81 -5.89 -8.31
CA PHE A 24 -8.91 -6.82 -8.96
C PHE A 24 -7.45 -6.59 -8.54
N TYR A 25 -6.98 -5.35 -8.60
CA TYR A 25 -5.57 -5.06 -8.31
C TYR A 25 -5.25 -5.16 -6.81
N SER A 26 -6.22 -4.93 -5.92
CA SER A 26 -6.05 -5.15 -4.48
C SER A 26 -5.80 -6.63 -4.18
N VAL A 27 -6.61 -7.52 -4.76
CA VAL A 27 -6.38 -8.97 -4.63
C VAL A 27 -5.02 -9.33 -5.20
N LEU A 28 -4.69 -8.90 -6.42
CA LEU A 28 -3.42 -9.21 -7.07
C LEU A 28 -2.21 -8.77 -6.23
N PHE A 29 -2.27 -7.57 -5.64
CA PHE A 29 -1.22 -7.04 -4.78
C PHE A 29 -0.99 -7.94 -3.56
N TYR A 30 -2.06 -8.33 -2.86
CA TYR A 30 -1.93 -9.21 -1.70
C TYR A 30 -1.50 -10.63 -2.09
N THR A 31 -1.91 -11.14 -3.25
CA THR A 31 -1.40 -12.42 -3.75
C THR A 31 0.12 -12.36 -3.91
N PHE A 32 0.67 -11.31 -4.52
CA PHE A 32 2.13 -11.15 -4.63
C PHE A 32 2.84 -11.00 -3.29
N ILE A 33 2.24 -10.31 -2.31
CA ILE A 33 2.80 -10.24 -0.95
C ILE A 33 2.86 -11.64 -0.34
N LEU A 34 1.76 -12.40 -0.42
CA LEU A 34 1.67 -13.71 0.21
C LEU A 34 2.51 -14.77 -0.50
N ASP A 35 2.71 -14.65 -1.81
CA ASP A 35 3.60 -15.54 -2.57
C ASP A 35 5.07 -15.38 -2.13
N LYS A 36 5.49 -14.13 -1.86
CA LYS A 36 6.87 -13.82 -1.43
C LYS A 36 7.08 -13.97 0.08
N ALA A 37 6.06 -13.64 0.87
CA ALA A 37 6.11 -13.64 2.33
C ALA A 37 4.83 -14.25 2.93
N PRO A 38 4.65 -15.59 2.86
CA PRO A 38 3.46 -16.25 3.39
C PRO A 38 3.20 -15.96 4.89
N ALA A 39 4.28 -15.76 5.66
CA ALA A 39 4.20 -15.43 7.08
C ALA A 39 3.50 -14.08 7.36
N ALA A 40 3.49 -13.14 6.39
CA ALA A 40 2.84 -11.84 6.54
C ALA A 40 1.31 -11.97 6.63
N LYS A 41 0.72 -13.07 6.17
CA LYS A 41 -0.73 -13.32 6.22
C LYS A 41 -1.32 -13.13 7.61
N GLY A 42 -0.63 -13.62 8.65
CA GLY A 42 -1.07 -13.52 10.04
C GLY A 42 -1.09 -12.10 10.60
N MET A 43 -0.45 -11.14 9.92
CA MET A 43 -0.39 -9.74 10.32
C MET A 43 -1.63 -8.96 9.87
N PHE A 44 -2.30 -9.44 8.82
CA PHE A 44 -3.53 -8.87 8.30
C PHE A 44 -4.74 -9.56 8.94
N SER A 45 -5.41 -8.87 9.85
CA SER A 45 -6.59 -9.43 10.54
C SER A 45 -7.71 -9.84 9.59
N PHE A 46 -7.79 -9.20 8.41
CA PHE A 46 -8.77 -9.50 7.37
C PHE A 46 -8.38 -10.65 6.44
N LEU A 47 -7.20 -11.28 6.63
CA LEU A 47 -6.74 -12.46 5.87
C LEU A 47 -6.54 -13.71 6.75
N LYS A 48 -6.66 -13.57 8.08
CA LYS A 48 -6.28 -14.60 9.04
C LYS A 48 -7.01 -15.94 8.84
N ASP A 49 -8.30 -15.89 8.52
CA ASP A 49 -9.18 -17.06 8.49
C ASP A 49 -9.50 -17.55 7.05
N SER A 50 -8.82 -17.01 6.03
CA SER A 50 -9.04 -17.37 4.63
C SER A 50 -7.87 -18.18 4.11
N ASN A 51 -8.08 -19.17 3.24
CA ASN A 51 -6.97 -19.93 2.63
C ASN A 51 -6.23 -19.09 1.58
N GLU A 52 -6.98 -18.28 0.84
CA GLU A 52 -6.50 -17.39 -0.22
C GLU A 52 -6.91 -15.94 0.08
N VAL A 53 -6.43 -14.99 -0.74
CA VAL A 53 -6.88 -13.59 -0.65
C VAL A 53 -8.35 -13.53 -1.08
N PRO A 54 -9.29 -13.16 -0.19
CA PRO A 54 -10.71 -13.21 -0.53
C PRO A 54 -11.05 -12.17 -1.59
N GLN A 55 -11.75 -12.61 -2.64
CA GLN A 55 -12.33 -11.71 -3.63
C GLN A 55 -13.37 -10.80 -2.96
N ASP A 56 -13.49 -9.56 -3.44
CA ASP A 56 -14.48 -8.58 -2.99
C ASP A 56 -14.45 -8.25 -1.48
N ASN A 57 -13.32 -8.46 -0.80
CA ASN A 57 -13.18 -8.11 0.60
C ASN A 57 -12.96 -6.58 0.77
N PRO A 58 -13.89 -5.85 1.41
CA PRO A 58 -13.78 -4.40 1.54
C PRO A 58 -12.54 -3.96 2.33
N SER A 59 -12.05 -4.78 3.27
CA SER A 59 -10.84 -4.47 4.04
C SER A 59 -9.57 -4.61 3.23
N VAL A 60 -9.52 -5.60 2.33
CA VAL A 60 -8.41 -5.77 1.37
C VAL A 60 -8.34 -4.55 0.45
N ASN A 61 -9.49 -4.15 -0.11
CA ASN A 61 -9.60 -2.98 -0.98
C ASN A 61 -9.22 -1.69 -0.26
N ALA A 62 -9.80 -1.43 0.93
CA ALA A 62 -9.53 -0.22 1.69
C ALA A 62 -8.05 -0.09 2.12
N HIS A 63 -7.41 -1.21 2.50
CA HIS A 63 -6.00 -1.18 2.84
C HIS A 63 -5.13 -0.93 1.61
N ALA A 64 -5.40 -1.60 0.48
CA ALA A 64 -4.64 -1.41 -0.75
C ALA A 64 -4.79 0.03 -1.27
N GLU A 65 -6.03 0.55 -1.31
CA GLU A 65 -6.33 1.93 -1.69
C GLU A 65 -5.54 2.92 -0.83
N LYS A 66 -5.53 2.73 0.51
CA LYS A 66 -4.78 3.60 1.42
C LYS A 66 -3.28 3.55 1.18
N VAL A 67 -2.69 2.36 0.96
CA VAL A 67 -1.26 2.21 0.69
C VAL A 67 -0.87 2.93 -0.60
N PHE A 68 -1.54 2.62 -1.71
CA PHE A 68 -1.18 3.18 -3.02
C PHE A 68 -1.52 4.68 -3.13
N GLY A 69 -2.63 5.12 -2.52
CA GLY A 69 -2.98 6.54 -2.41
C GLY A 69 -1.93 7.33 -1.64
N MET A 70 -1.46 6.82 -0.50
CA MET A 70 -0.39 7.46 0.27
C MET A 70 0.95 7.51 -0.48
N VAL A 71 1.28 6.48 -1.26
CA VAL A 71 2.48 6.49 -2.12
C VAL A 71 2.37 7.58 -3.19
N ARG A 72 1.20 7.72 -3.82
CA ARG A 72 0.93 8.79 -4.79
C ARG A 72 1.04 10.17 -4.14
N ASP A 73 0.45 10.37 -2.97
CA ASP A 73 0.52 11.65 -2.27
C ASP A 73 1.94 11.99 -1.80
N ALA A 74 2.72 10.98 -1.40
CA ALA A 74 4.14 11.15 -1.10
C ALA A 74 4.93 11.59 -2.33
N ALA A 75 4.66 11.02 -3.51
CA ALA A 75 5.30 11.43 -4.76
C ALA A 75 5.00 12.90 -5.10
N VAL A 76 3.74 13.34 -4.95
CA VAL A 76 3.35 14.75 -5.14
C VAL A 76 4.07 15.67 -4.15
N GLN A 77 4.14 15.28 -2.87
CA GLN A 77 4.84 16.08 -1.84
C GLN A 77 6.34 16.16 -2.10
N LEU A 78 6.97 15.06 -2.49
CA LEU A 78 8.40 15.04 -2.82
C LEU A 78 8.71 15.92 -4.04
N GLN A 79 7.86 15.90 -5.06
CA GLN A 79 8.01 16.77 -6.23
C GLN A 79 7.88 18.25 -5.85
N ALA A 80 6.84 18.60 -5.07
CA ALA A 80 6.51 19.98 -4.78
C ALA A 80 7.34 20.62 -3.66
N LYS A 81 7.74 19.82 -2.65
CA LYS A 81 8.33 20.31 -1.40
C LYS A 81 9.70 19.69 -1.08
N GLY A 82 10.05 18.58 -1.73
CA GLY A 82 11.29 17.85 -1.43
C GLY A 82 11.24 17.01 -0.14
N GLU A 83 10.09 16.96 0.54
CA GLU A 83 9.89 16.20 1.77
C GLU A 83 8.47 15.63 1.84
N VAL A 84 8.27 14.61 2.68
CA VAL A 84 6.95 14.01 2.96
C VAL A 84 6.56 14.35 4.39
N VAL A 85 5.38 14.95 4.54
CA VAL A 85 4.76 15.20 5.84
C VAL A 85 3.57 14.26 5.99
N LEU A 86 3.55 13.46 7.05
CA LEU A 86 2.44 12.56 7.36
C LEU A 86 1.28 13.34 7.97
N GLY A 87 0.10 13.22 7.35
CA GLY A 87 -1.14 13.79 7.91
C GLY A 87 -1.67 13.02 9.12
N ASP A 88 -1.36 11.73 9.22
CA ASP A 88 -1.81 10.83 10.29
C ASP A 88 -0.61 10.09 10.91
N SER A 89 -0.16 10.58 12.07
CA SER A 89 0.97 10.00 12.81
C SER A 89 0.61 8.68 13.49
N THR A 90 -0.68 8.31 13.59
CA THR A 90 -1.11 7.07 14.24
C THR A 90 -0.80 5.84 13.40
N LEU A 91 -0.58 5.99 12.09
CA LEU A 91 -0.26 4.88 11.18
C LEU A 91 1.00 4.13 11.60
N GLY A 92 2.05 4.84 12.05
CA GLY A 92 3.26 4.19 12.55
C GLY A 92 2.99 3.32 13.80
N ILE A 93 2.11 3.79 14.69
CA ILE A 93 1.69 3.05 15.88
C ILE A 93 0.94 1.77 15.48
N VAL A 94 0.01 1.86 14.52
CA VAL A 94 -0.74 0.70 14.02
C VAL A 94 0.21 -0.36 13.44
N HIS A 95 1.16 0.03 12.59
CA HIS A 95 2.14 -0.89 12.02
C HIS A 95 2.98 -1.56 13.12
N THR A 96 3.40 -0.80 14.13
CA THR A 96 4.14 -1.33 15.29
C THR A 96 3.31 -2.34 16.09
N GLN A 97 2.04 -2.03 16.38
CA GLN A 97 1.12 -2.92 17.10
C GLN A 97 0.85 -4.23 16.34
N LYS A 98 0.91 -4.20 15.01
CA LYS A 98 0.76 -5.38 14.14
C LYS A 98 2.08 -6.15 13.92
N GLY A 99 3.17 -5.73 14.54
CA GLY A 99 4.48 -6.38 14.43
C GLY A 99 5.17 -6.16 13.08
N VAL A 100 4.79 -5.11 12.35
CA VAL A 100 5.44 -4.74 11.08
C VAL A 100 6.86 -4.24 11.37
N VAL A 101 7.83 -4.78 10.64
CA VAL A 101 9.26 -4.48 10.77
C VAL A 101 9.82 -4.19 9.38
N GLY A 102 11.05 -3.64 9.30
CA GLY A 102 11.68 -3.19 8.06
C GLY A 102 11.49 -4.12 6.84
N PRO A 103 11.79 -5.43 6.95
CA PRO A 103 11.61 -6.37 5.85
C PRO A 103 10.19 -6.47 5.28
N HIS A 104 9.15 -6.22 6.08
CA HIS A 104 7.76 -6.28 5.62
C HIS A 104 7.41 -5.14 4.66
N PHE A 105 8.12 -4.02 4.68
CA PHE A 105 7.91 -2.91 3.75
C PHE A 105 8.54 -3.12 2.37
N THR A 106 9.41 -4.13 2.23
CA THR A 106 10.17 -4.38 0.99
C THR A 106 9.64 -5.52 0.14
N VAL A 107 8.62 -6.25 0.62
CA VAL A 107 8.04 -7.44 -0.04
C VAL A 107 7.37 -7.08 -1.36
#